data_AF-S7W638-F1
#
_entry.id   AF-S7W638-F1
#
_cell.length_a   1.000
_cell.length_b   1.000
_cell.length_c   1.000
_cell.angle_alpha   90.00
_cell.angle_beta   90.00
_cell.angle_gamma   90.00
#
_symmetry.space_group_name_H-M   'P 1'
#
loop_
_entity.id
_entity.type
_entity.pdbx_description
1 polymer ?
#
loop_
_entity_poly.entity_id
_entity_poly.type
_entity_poly.pdbx_seq_one_letter_code
_entity_poly.pdbx_strand_id
1 'polypeptide(L)'
;TNTITTNTNNNINIYKIEYKANDRGIMMFECLVKKIIISVDGSTYISTINKWNRLLLSIVLYYREYLCNNSKSISDRRDNSNDTNDNNNNNTINNIDNITTAKNKNKNILLEKIKYYENKLKMSIKQTLNSKMDTRFPRVVFYSPRDLGGLGMYTIGLDGNEYDNNYKYNKKDRNKDVISIMDYVNSYNTNN
;
A
#
# COMPACT_ATOMS: atom_id res chain seq x y z
N THR A 1 25.04 -6.18 14.37
CA THR A 1 26.19 -5.59 15.07
C THR A 1 26.88 -4.69 14.08
N ASN A 2 26.65 -3.38 14.18
CA ASN A 2 27.19 -2.41 13.23
C ASN A 2 28.44 -1.78 13.83
N THR A 3 29.55 -1.84 13.11
CA THR A 3 30.81 -1.14 13.43
C THR A 3 30.68 0.33 13.04
N ILE A 4 31.07 1.23 13.95
CA ILE A 4 31.06 2.68 13.75
C ILE A 4 32.52 3.13 13.65
N THR A 5 32.88 3.78 12.54
CA THR A 5 34.12 4.56 12.41
C THR A 5 33.70 5.95 11.95
N THR A 6 33.86 6.94 12.82
CA THR A 6 33.54 8.34 12.53
C THR A 6 34.75 9.05 11.95
N ASN A 7 34.62 9.66 10.78
CA ASN A 7 35.54 10.69 10.33
C ASN A 7 34.77 12.01 10.21
N THR A 8 35.02 12.88 11.18
CA THR A 8 34.57 14.27 11.24
C THR A 8 35.43 15.09 10.29
N ASN A 9 34.84 15.54 9.18
CA ASN A 9 35.10 16.82 8.50
C ASN A 9 34.54 16.78 7.07
N ASN A 10 33.32 17.28 6.95
CA ASN A 10 32.55 17.70 5.76
C ASN A 10 31.09 17.35 6.06
N ASN A 11 30.17 18.33 6.01
CA ASN A 11 28.71 18.11 6.11
C ASN A 11 28.19 17.42 4.84
N ILE A 12 28.84 16.34 4.43
CA ILE A 12 28.41 15.41 3.41
C ILE A 12 27.99 14.18 4.20
N ASN A 13 26.70 13.87 4.23
CA ASN A 13 26.23 12.62 4.79
C ASN A 13 26.77 11.46 3.94
N ILE A 14 27.91 10.89 4.35
CA ILE A 14 28.62 9.82 3.64
C ILE A 14 27.87 8.48 3.77
N TYR A 15 26.94 8.37 4.72
CA TYR A 15 26.23 7.14 5.03
C TYR A 15 24.76 7.20 4.61
N LYS A 16 24.35 6.26 3.76
CA LYS A 16 22.94 5.99 3.45
C LYS A 16 22.42 4.92 4.39
N ILE A 17 21.41 5.25 5.20
CA ILE A 17 20.74 4.29 6.08
C ILE A 17 19.64 3.59 5.27
N GLU A 18 19.74 2.27 5.14
CA GLU A 18 18.71 1.45 4.51
C GLU A 18 17.82 0.81 5.57
N TYR A 19 16.53 1.10 5.51
CA TYR A 19 15.55 0.54 6.43
C TYR A 19 15.10 -0.82 5.90
N LYS A 20 15.09 -1.84 6.76
CA LYS A 20 14.55 -3.17 6.45
C LYS A 20 13.52 -3.57 7.51
N ALA A 21 12.36 -4.05 7.07
CA ALA A 21 11.37 -4.61 7.99
C ALA A 21 11.86 -5.94 8.59
N ASN A 22 11.54 -6.16 9.86
CA ASN A 22 11.88 -7.40 10.56
C ASN A 22 10.93 -8.53 10.14
N ASP A 23 11.48 -9.66 9.69
CA ASP A 23 10.73 -10.83 9.24
C ASP A 23 9.76 -11.36 10.32
N ARG A 24 10.15 -11.32 11.60
CA ARG A 24 9.28 -11.70 12.73
C ARG A 24 8.07 -10.77 12.86
N GLY A 25 8.28 -9.48 12.66
CA GLY A 25 7.21 -8.48 12.71
C GLY A 25 6.22 -8.64 11.56
N ILE A 26 6.73 -8.93 10.36
CA ILE A 26 5.91 -9.26 9.20
C ILE A 26 5.08 -10.52 9.47
N MET A 27 5.69 -11.59 9.96
CA MET A 27 4.97 -12.84 10.27
C MET A 27 3.88 -12.62 11.33
N MET A 28 4.16 -11.84 12.37
CA MET A 28 3.18 -11.51 13.41
C MET A 28 1.97 -10.76 12.82
N PHE A 29 2.20 -9.79 11.94
CA PHE A 29 1.13 -9.11 11.22
C PHE A 29 0.24 -10.10 10.47
N GLU A 30 0.84 -11.01 9.70
CA GLU A 30 0.08 -11.99 8.92
C GLU A 30 -0.79 -12.89 9.80
N CYS A 31 -0.25 -13.35 10.93
CA CYS A 31 -1.01 -14.15 11.89
C CYS A 31 -2.19 -13.35 12.46
N LEU A 32 -1.99 -12.09 12.81
CA LEU A 32 -3.04 -11.23 13.35
C LEU A 32 -4.14 -10.94 12.32
N VAL A 33 -3.77 -10.67 11.06
CA VAL A 33 -4.79 -10.46 10.00
C VAL A 33 -5.56 -11.75 9.73
N LYS A 34 -4.88 -12.89 9.62
CA LYS A 34 -5.55 -14.18 9.45
C LYS A 34 -6.56 -14.45 10.57
N LYS A 35 -6.20 -14.12 11.82
CA LYS A 35 -7.12 -14.20 12.96
C LYS A 35 -8.34 -13.29 12.80
N ILE A 36 -8.16 -12.06 12.30
CA ILE A 36 -9.28 -11.15 12.00
C ILE A 36 -10.19 -11.79 10.94
N ILE A 37 -9.62 -12.28 9.83
CA ILE A 37 -10.36 -12.88 8.71
C ILE A 37 -11.17 -14.11 9.16
N ILE A 38 -10.60 -14.99 9.98
CA ILE A 38 -11.31 -16.16 10.52
C ILE A 38 -12.51 -15.73 11.38
N SER A 39 -12.42 -14.59 12.06
CA SER A 39 -13.49 -14.09 12.93
C SER A 39 -14.59 -13.28 12.22
N VAL A 40 -14.52 -13.12 10.89
CA VAL A 40 -15.45 -12.26 10.13
C VAL A 40 -16.89 -12.76 10.22
N ASP A 41 -17.12 -14.06 10.08
CA ASP A 41 -18.48 -14.63 10.02
C ASP A 41 -19.20 -14.62 11.39
N GLY A 42 -18.45 -14.51 12.48
CA GLY A 42 -18.98 -14.47 13.85
C GLY A 42 -19.05 -13.07 14.46
N SER A 43 -18.71 -12.01 13.72
CA SER A 43 -18.71 -10.64 14.25
C SER A 43 -19.27 -9.63 13.24
N THR A 44 -19.68 -8.46 13.74
CA THR A 44 -20.19 -7.40 12.87
C THR A 44 -19.09 -6.88 11.95
N TYR A 45 -19.43 -6.47 10.72
CA TYR A 45 -18.45 -5.92 9.77
C TYR A 45 -17.72 -4.71 10.34
N ILE A 46 -18.43 -3.85 11.07
CA ILE A 46 -17.84 -2.69 11.75
C ILE A 46 -16.78 -3.13 12.78
N SER A 47 -17.06 -4.17 13.57
CA SER A 47 -16.09 -4.70 14.55
C SER A 47 -14.85 -5.28 13.86
N THR A 48 -15.06 -6.03 12.77
CA THR A 48 -13.97 -6.56 11.94
C THR A 48 -13.09 -5.46 11.36
N ILE A 49 -13.69 -4.42 10.77
CA ILE A 49 -12.98 -3.29 10.18
C ILE A 49 -12.23 -2.50 11.27
N ASN A 50 -12.80 -2.35 12.46
CA ASN A 50 -12.10 -1.73 13.58
C ASN A 50 -10.84 -2.50 14.01
N LYS A 51 -10.89 -3.84 14.02
CA LYS A 51 -9.71 -4.67 14.30
C LYS A 51 -8.64 -4.47 13.22
N TRP A 52 -9.04 -4.42 11.95
CA TRP A 52 -8.14 -4.12 10.83
C TRP A 52 -7.50 -2.74 10.96
N ASN A 53 -8.29 -1.69 11.19
CA ASN A 53 -7.80 -0.32 11.33
C ASN A 53 -6.78 -0.17 12.46
N ARG A 54 -7.02 -0.81 13.62
CA ARG A 54 -6.07 -0.83 14.74
C ARG A 54 -4.77 -1.51 14.38
N LEU A 55 -4.84 -2.66 13.70
CA LEU A 55 -3.67 -3.42 13.28
C LEU A 55 -2.85 -2.68 12.22
N LEU A 56 -3.54 -2.12 11.21
CA LEU A 56 -2.93 -1.34 10.14
C LEU A 56 -2.22 -0.10 10.72
N LEU A 57 -2.90 0.66 11.59
CA LEU A 57 -2.32 1.83 12.25
C LEU A 57 -1.06 1.47 13.05
N SER A 58 -1.10 0.38 13.83
CA SER A 58 0.05 -0.08 14.61
C SER A 58 1.28 -0.35 13.73
N ILE A 59 1.08 -1.01 12.59
CA ILE A 59 2.16 -1.38 11.68
C ILE A 59 2.68 -0.18 10.90
N VAL A 60 1.77 0.66 10.41
CA VAL A 60 2.13 1.87 9.67
C VAL A 60 2.95 2.77 10.56
N LEU A 61 2.52 3.05 11.79
CA LEU A 61 3.27 3.92 12.71
C LEU A 61 4.65 3.35 13.06
N TYR A 62 4.74 2.03 13.28
CA TYR A 62 5.99 1.37 13.64
C TYR A 62 6.98 1.30 12.45
N TYR A 63 6.51 0.95 11.25
CA TYR A 63 7.33 0.77 10.04
C TYR A 63 7.27 1.97 9.07
N ARG A 64 6.85 3.16 9.51
CA ARG A 64 6.60 4.28 8.58
C ARG A 64 7.79 4.67 7.70
N GLU A 65 9.02 4.73 8.22
CA GLU A 65 10.20 5.03 7.37
C GLU A 65 10.43 3.97 6.30
N TYR A 66 10.24 2.71 6.67
CA TYR A 66 10.37 1.61 5.72
C TYR A 66 9.32 1.70 4.61
N LEU A 67 8.11 2.14 4.94
CA LEU A 67 7.03 2.34 3.98
C LEU A 67 7.24 3.61 3.13
N CYS A 68 7.66 4.74 3.73
CA CYS A 68 7.97 6.02 3.07
C CYS A 68 9.14 5.95 2.09
N ASN A 69 10.25 5.31 2.47
CA ASN A 69 11.47 5.37 1.68
C ASN A 69 11.38 4.55 0.39
N ASN A 70 10.54 3.51 0.39
CA ASN A 70 10.28 2.74 -0.81
C ASN A 70 9.27 3.42 -1.75
N SER A 71 8.35 4.26 -1.24
CA SER A 71 7.40 5.00 -2.09
C SER A 71 8.05 6.15 -2.86
N LYS A 72 8.97 6.90 -2.23
CA LYS A 72 9.74 7.99 -2.89
C LYS A 72 10.59 7.49 -4.06
N SER A 73 11.19 6.30 -3.95
CA SER A 73 11.95 5.68 -5.05
C SER A 73 11.13 5.38 -6.32
N ILE A 74 9.80 5.38 -6.21
CA ILE A 74 8.85 5.10 -7.30
C ILE A 74 8.28 6.38 -7.91
N SER A 75 8.10 7.46 -7.14
CA SER A 75 7.67 8.77 -7.67
C SER A 75 8.77 9.43 -8.51
N ASP A 76 10.02 9.36 -8.06
CA ASP A 76 11.17 10.02 -8.71
C ASP A 76 11.50 9.40 -10.09
N ARG A 77 10.87 8.28 -10.45
CA ARG A 77 11.03 7.61 -11.75
C ARG A 77 9.89 7.87 -12.73
N ARG A 78 8.76 8.45 -12.32
CA ARG A 78 7.58 8.67 -13.19
C ARG A 78 7.59 10.03 -13.89
N ASP A 79 8.36 11.00 -13.42
CA ASP A 79 8.39 12.34 -14.01
C ASP A 79 9.38 12.46 -15.19
N ASN A 80 10.16 11.41 -15.48
CA ASN A 80 11.14 11.37 -16.57
C ASN A 80 10.66 10.73 -17.89
N SER A 81 9.34 10.46 -18.08
CA SER A 81 8.83 9.78 -19.29
C SER A 81 8.02 10.67 -20.23
N ASN A 82 8.20 11.98 -20.20
CA ASN A 82 7.44 12.90 -21.06
C ASN A 82 8.23 13.51 -22.22
N ASP A 83 9.39 12.96 -22.60
CA ASP A 83 10.01 13.28 -23.88
C ASP A 83 10.66 12.02 -24.46
N THR A 84 10.04 11.43 -25.47
CA THR A 84 10.62 11.06 -26.78
C THR A 84 9.61 10.16 -27.48
N ASN A 85 8.91 10.75 -28.45
CA ASN A 85 8.15 10.04 -29.46
C ASN A 85 9.18 9.39 -30.39
N ASP A 86 9.26 8.07 -30.46
CA ASP A 86 9.81 7.41 -31.65
C ASP A 86 9.24 6.00 -31.83
N ASN A 87 8.58 5.86 -32.97
CA ASN A 87 8.18 4.59 -33.56
C ASN A 87 9.41 3.70 -33.75
N ASN A 88 9.40 2.48 -33.21
CA ASN A 88 9.80 1.33 -34.02
C ASN A 88 9.43 -0.03 -33.43
N ASN A 89 8.95 -0.86 -34.35
CA ASN A 89 8.34 -2.16 -34.19
C ASN A 89 9.35 -3.29 -33.91
N ASN A 90 8.86 -4.30 -33.21
CA ASN A 90 9.16 -5.74 -33.38
C ASN A 90 10.53 -6.30 -32.93
N ASN A 91 11.01 -5.93 -31.74
CA ASN A 91 11.97 -6.78 -30.98
C ASN A 91 11.75 -6.77 -29.45
N THR A 92 10.56 -6.37 -28.99
CA THR A 92 10.34 -5.96 -27.59
C THR A 92 9.94 -7.10 -26.64
N ILE A 93 9.55 -8.28 -27.15
CA ILE A 93 8.94 -9.34 -26.31
C ILE A 93 9.95 -9.90 -25.29
N ASN A 94 11.20 -10.11 -25.66
CA ASN A 94 12.23 -10.64 -24.74
C ASN A 94 12.78 -9.58 -23.75
N ASN A 95 12.52 -8.29 -24.00
CA ASN A 95 12.89 -7.21 -23.08
C ASN A 95 11.78 -6.90 -22.08
N ILE A 96 10.52 -7.24 -22.37
CA ILE A 96 9.41 -7.06 -21.42
C ILE A 96 9.61 -7.96 -20.20
N ASP A 97 10.09 -9.19 -20.36
CA ASP A 97 10.32 -10.10 -19.24
C ASP A 97 11.46 -9.63 -18.34
N ASN A 98 12.52 -9.05 -18.92
CA ASN A 98 13.63 -8.46 -18.17
C ASN A 98 13.24 -7.13 -17.48
N ILE A 99 12.40 -6.31 -18.13
CA ILE A 99 11.84 -5.08 -17.56
C ILE A 99 10.81 -5.39 -16.46
N THR A 100 10.02 -6.46 -16.61
CA THR A 100 9.04 -6.92 -15.61
C THR A 100 9.73 -7.54 -14.39
N THR A 101 10.86 -8.23 -14.63
CA THR A 101 11.73 -8.76 -13.57
C THR A 101 12.50 -7.65 -12.84
N ALA A 102 12.93 -6.59 -13.54
CA ALA A 102 13.54 -5.40 -12.93
C ALA A 102 12.53 -4.49 -12.19
N LYS A 103 11.27 -4.39 -12.67
CA LYS A 103 10.15 -3.73 -11.97
C LYS A 103 9.83 -4.37 -10.62
N ASN A 104 10.09 -5.68 -10.46
CA ASN A 104 9.86 -6.43 -9.22
C ASN A 104 10.98 -6.30 -8.16
N LYS A 105 12.14 -5.74 -8.51
CA LYS A 105 13.33 -5.81 -7.64
C LYS A 105 13.28 -4.86 -6.42
N ASN A 106 12.46 -3.82 -6.46
CA ASN A 106 12.26 -2.87 -5.36
C ASN A 106 10.82 -2.91 -4.83
N LYS A 107 10.22 -4.09 -4.76
CA LYS A 107 8.84 -4.28 -4.31
C LYS A 107 8.82 -4.41 -2.78
N ASN A 108 8.24 -3.43 -2.08
CA ASN A 108 8.15 -3.44 -0.62
C ASN A 108 7.26 -4.62 -0.16
N ILE A 109 7.90 -5.65 0.40
CA ILE A 109 7.26 -6.91 0.80
C ILE A 109 6.12 -6.66 1.80
N LEU A 110 6.31 -5.73 2.75
CA LEU A 110 5.29 -5.41 3.75
C LEU A 110 4.09 -4.71 3.11
N LEU A 111 4.34 -3.72 2.24
CA LEU A 111 3.28 -3.00 1.54
C LEU A 111 2.39 -3.95 0.72
N GLU A 112 3.00 -4.90 0.02
CA GLU A 112 2.28 -5.89 -0.78
C GLU A 112 1.46 -6.84 0.08
N LYS A 113 2.02 -7.29 1.20
CA LYS A 113 1.27 -8.09 2.16
C LYS A 113 0.07 -7.31 2.69
N ILE A 114 0.24 -6.04 3.05
CA ILE A 114 -0.87 -5.19 3.52
C ILE A 114 -1.96 -5.11 2.46
N LYS A 115 -1.62 -4.78 1.21
CA LYS A 115 -2.58 -4.71 0.09
C LYS A 115 -3.29 -6.03 -0.17
N TYR A 116 -2.54 -7.13 -0.17
CA TYR A 116 -3.08 -8.47 -0.36
C TYR A 116 -4.12 -8.80 0.73
N TYR A 117 -3.79 -8.56 1.99
CA TYR A 117 -4.70 -8.85 3.10
C TYR A 117 -5.87 -7.88 3.18
N GLU A 118 -5.70 -6.62 2.75
CA GLU A 118 -6.80 -5.66 2.60
C GLU A 118 -7.87 -6.20 1.64
N ASN A 119 -7.43 -6.64 0.46
CA ASN A 119 -8.31 -7.24 -0.54
C ASN A 119 -8.94 -8.55 -0.06
N LYS A 120 -8.17 -9.38 0.65
CA LYS A 120 -8.68 -10.62 1.24
C LYS A 120 -9.76 -10.35 2.29
N LEU A 121 -9.59 -9.33 3.12
CA LEU A 121 -10.57 -8.94 4.12
C LEU A 121 -11.85 -8.42 3.46
N LYS A 122 -11.73 -7.53 2.45
CA LYS A 122 -12.86 -7.07 1.63
C LYS A 122 -13.60 -8.27 1.03
N MET A 123 -12.87 -9.20 0.41
CA MET A 123 -13.46 -10.40 -0.20
C MET A 123 -14.20 -11.28 0.83
N SER A 124 -13.65 -11.42 2.04
CA SER A 124 -14.31 -12.17 3.12
C SER A 124 -15.65 -11.54 3.49
N ILE A 125 -15.71 -10.21 3.64
CA ILE A 125 -16.95 -9.48 3.94
C ILE A 125 -17.96 -9.64 2.79
N LYS A 126 -17.50 -9.52 1.54
CA LYS A 126 -18.35 -9.73 0.35
C LYS A 126 -18.95 -11.16 0.34
N GLN A 127 -18.15 -12.17 0.67
CA GLN A 127 -18.57 -13.57 0.74
C GLN A 127 -19.62 -13.84 1.82
N THR A 128 -19.49 -13.25 3.02
CA THR A 128 -20.50 -13.37 4.09
C THR A 128 -21.89 -12.87 3.63
N LEU A 129 -21.94 -11.91 2.70
CA LEU A 129 -23.17 -11.36 2.11
C LEU A 129 -23.61 -12.08 0.82
N ASN A 130 -23.05 -13.26 0.54
CA ASN A 130 -23.29 -14.05 -0.67
C ASN A 130 -23.15 -13.24 -1.97
N SER A 131 -22.11 -12.40 -2.05
CA SER A 131 -21.83 -11.66 -3.28
C SER A 131 -20.34 -11.67 -3.59
N LYS A 132 -20.02 -11.91 -4.86
CA LYS A 132 -18.65 -11.86 -5.40
C LYS A 132 -18.49 -10.73 -6.44
N MET A 133 -19.53 -9.92 -6.63
CA MET A 133 -19.58 -8.90 -7.69
C MET A 133 -19.15 -7.54 -7.16
N ASP A 134 -18.14 -6.96 -7.81
CA ASP A 134 -17.61 -5.64 -7.44
C ASP A 134 -18.62 -4.52 -7.63
N THR A 135 -19.55 -4.66 -8.58
CA THR A 135 -20.62 -3.68 -8.82
C THR A 135 -21.58 -3.51 -7.65
N ARG A 136 -21.78 -4.56 -6.82
CA ARG A 136 -22.61 -4.49 -5.61
C ARG A 136 -21.90 -3.82 -4.44
N PHE A 137 -20.56 -3.89 -4.42
CA PHE A 137 -19.74 -3.37 -3.34
C PHE A 137 -18.80 -2.29 -3.87
N PRO A 138 -19.34 -1.11 -4.21
CA PRO A 138 -18.52 0.00 -4.62
C PRO A 138 -17.59 0.41 -3.48
N ARG A 139 -16.44 0.98 -3.83
CA ARG A 139 -15.38 1.35 -2.88
C ARG A 139 -15.88 2.21 -1.71
N VAL A 140 -16.85 3.07 -2.01
CA VAL A 140 -17.50 3.98 -1.05
C VAL A 140 -18.05 3.24 0.18
N VAL A 141 -18.53 2.00 0.03
CA VAL A 141 -19.08 1.23 1.16
C VAL A 141 -17.99 0.94 2.21
N PHE A 142 -16.77 0.64 1.77
CA PHE A 142 -15.67 0.31 2.66
C PHE A 142 -15.03 1.55 3.27
N TYR A 143 -14.74 2.57 2.46
CA TYR A 143 -13.89 3.69 2.88
C TYR A 143 -14.66 4.91 3.43
N SER A 144 -15.97 5.01 3.19
CA SER A 144 -16.73 6.16 3.72
C SER A 144 -16.71 6.19 5.25
N PRO A 145 -16.67 7.39 5.86
CA PRO A 145 -16.80 7.55 7.31
C PRO A 145 -18.05 6.85 7.86
N ARG A 146 -17.96 6.38 9.10
CA ARG A 146 -19.08 5.71 9.79
C ARG A 146 -20.27 6.62 9.99
N ASP A 147 -20.02 7.90 10.20
CA ASP A 147 -21.07 8.90 10.40
C ASP A 147 -21.93 9.08 9.14
N LEU A 148 -21.40 8.71 7.97
CA LEU A 148 -22.10 8.72 6.68
C LEU A 148 -22.65 7.34 6.28
N GLY A 149 -22.65 6.36 7.20
CA GLY A 149 -23.14 5.01 6.95
C GLY A 149 -22.14 4.07 6.25
N GLY A 150 -20.87 4.47 6.12
CA GLY A 150 -19.80 3.61 5.63
C GLY A 150 -19.19 2.72 6.71
N LEU A 151 -18.28 1.82 6.31
CA LEU A 151 -17.54 0.98 7.25
C LEU A 151 -16.35 1.69 7.90
N GLY A 152 -15.85 2.79 7.31
CA GLY A 152 -14.72 3.56 7.81
C GLY A 152 -13.40 2.79 7.79
N MET A 153 -13.17 1.96 6.77
CA MET A 153 -11.95 1.18 6.61
C MET A 153 -10.77 2.08 6.22
N TYR A 154 -9.60 1.86 6.82
CA TYR A 154 -8.37 2.54 6.41
C TYR A 154 -7.64 1.75 5.33
N THR A 155 -7.03 2.46 4.38
CA THR A 155 -6.15 1.91 3.34
C THR A 155 -4.78 2.56 3.39
N ILE A 156 -3.77 1.86 2.91
CA ILE A 156 -2.40 2.36 2.72
C ILE A 156 -2.16 2.91 1.30
N GLY A 157 -3.19 2.88 0.45
CA GLY A 157 -3.14 3.33 -0.92
C GLY A 157 -3.57 2.22 -1.86
N LEU A 158 -4.37 2.60 -2.85
CA LEU A 158 -4.98 1.66 -3.79
C LEU A 158 -4.05 1.41 -4.97
N ASP A 159 -4.00 0.15 -5.41
CA ASP A 159 -3.45 -0.12 -6.73
C ASP A 159 -4.41 0.46 -7.77
N GLY A 160 -3.86 1.19 -8.73
CA GLY A 160 -4.64 1.84 -9.79
C GLY A 160 -5.44 0.88 -10.68
N ASN A 161 -5.44 -0.42 -10.39
CA ASN A 161 -6.15 -1.47 -11.13
C ASN A 161 -7.48 -1.89 -10.51
N GLU A 162 -7.79 -1.51 -9.27
CA GLU A 162 -9.09 -1.80 -8.67
C GLU A 162 -10.08 -0.70 -9.13
N TYR A 163 -10.54 -0.81 -10.38
CA TYR A 163 -11.50 0.14 -10.94
C TYR A 163 -12.91 -0.23 -10.52
N ASP A 164 -13.61 0.73 -9.90
CA ASP A 164 -15.06 0.70 -9.84
C ASP A 164 -15.60 1.36 -11.13
N ASN A 165 -16.08 0.54 -12.07
CA ASN A 165 -16.61 1.01 -13.36
C ASN A 165 -17.89 1.84 -13.21
N ASN A 166 -18.45 1.98 -12.01
CA ASN A 166 -19.69 2.71 -11.75
C ASN A 166 -19.51 4.23 -11.52
N TYR A 167 -18.29 4.76 -11.51
CA TYR A 167 -18.06 6.20 -11.36
C TYR A 167 -18.09 6.94 -12.70
N LYS A 168 -19.02 7.89 -12.82
CA LYS A 168 -19.24 8.76 -13.99
C LYS A 168 -18.19 9.88 -14.16
N TYR A 169 -17.11 9.87 -13.36
CA TYR A 169 -16.11 10.95 -13.29
C TYR A 169 -14.73 10.57 -13.89
N ASN A 170 -13.97 11.62 -14.23
CA ASN A 170 -12.80 11.60 -15.12
C ASN A 170 -11.59 10.80 -14.57
N LYS A 171 -10.79 10.19 -15.46
CA LYS A 171 -9.75 9.19 -15.11
C LYS A 171 -8.56 9.72 -14.29
N LYS A 172 -8.34 11.02 -14.30
CA LYS A 172 -7.19 11.66 -13.62
C LYS A 172 -7.43 11.96 -12.14
N ASP A 173 -8.68 12.05 -11.69
CA ASP A 173 -9.02 12.39 -10.29
C ASP A 173 -9.15 11.16 -9.37
N ARG A 174 -9.27 9.96 -9.95
CA ARG A 174 -9.63 8.71 -9.22
C ARG A 174 -8.59 8.16 -8.26
N ASN A 175 -7.32 8.50 -8.45
CA ASN A 175 -6.26 8.15 -7.49
C ASN A 175 -6.20 9.12 -6.30
N LYS A 176 -6.93 10.24 -6.35
CA LYS A 176 -7.07 11.21 -5.25
C LYS A 176 -8.28 10.93 -4.35
N ASP A 177 -9.23 10.12 -4.81
CA ASP A 177 -10.53 9.94 -4.13
C ASP A 177 -10.49 9.04 -2.89
N VAL A 178 -9.47 8.18 -2.76
CA VAL A 178 -9.29 7.37 -1.56
C VAL A 178 -8.02 7.76 -0.86
N ILE A 179 -8.25 8.37 0.29
CA ILE A 179 -7.25 8.91 1.18
C ILE A 179 -6.40 7.76 1.75
N SER A 180 -5.09 7.81 1.53
CA SER A 180 -4.16 6.87 2.16
C SER A 180 -3.84 7.32 3.58
N ILE A 181 -3.77 6.37 4.51
CA ILE A 181 -3.25 6.64 5.85
C ILE A 181 -1.81 7.18 5.80
N MET A 182 -1.06 6.83 4.76
CA MET A 182 0.33 7.26 4.61
C MET A 182 0.47 8.76 4.37
N ASP A 183 -0.56 9.41 3.82
CA ASP A 183 -0.56 10.86 3.56
C ASP A 183 -0.61 11.69 4.85
N TYR A 184 -1.02 11.08 5.97
CA TYR A 184 -1.12 11.72 7.29
C TYR A 184 0.02 11.31 8.23
N VAL A 185 0.91 10.43 7.79
CA VAL A 185 1.99 9.89 8.62
C VAL A 185 3.30 10.57 8.26
N ASN A 186 3.76 11.45 9.13
CA ASN A 186 5.05 12.14 8.98
C ASN A 186 6.22 11.17 9.18
N SER A 187 7.24 11.29 8.32
CA SER A 187 8.51 10.59 8.51
C SER A 187 9.21 11.14 9.77
N TYR A 188 9.89 10.28 10.52
CA TYR A 188 10.73 10.68 11.65
C TYR A 188 11.79 11.73 11.27
N ASN A 189 12.19 11.75 9.99
CA ASN A 189 13.25 12.62 9.49
C ASN A 189 12.73 13.95 8.91
N THR A 190 11.43 14.27 9.02
CA THR A 190 10.87 15.53 8.45
C THR A 190 11.15 16.78 9.29
N ASN A 191 11.93 16.68 10.36
CA ASN A 191 12.38 17.84 11.12
C ASN A 191 13.79 18.24 10.66
N ASN A 192 13.84 18.94 9.53
CA ASN A 192 14.82 19.99 9.19
C ASN A 192 14.36 20.74 7.93
#